data_AF-A0A523NXI1-F1
#
_entry.id   AF-A0A523NXI1-F1
#
_cell.length_a   1.000
_cell.length_b   1.000
_cell.length_c   1.000
_cell.angle_alpha   90.00
_cell.angle_beta   90.00
_cell.angle_gamma   90.00
#
_symmetry.space_group_name_H-M   'P 1'
#
loop_
_entity.id
_entity.type
_entity.pdbx_description
1 polymer ?
#
loop_
_entity_poly.entity_id
_entity_poly.type
_entity_poly.pdbx_seq_one_letter_code
_entity_poly.pdbx_strand_id
1 'polypeptide(L)'
;MKNIARYLNEVKRQYNLTTDAALSQKLGVPPNHVFNWYNDVSHLNDEAAVKLARLLKIDPLEIIACANYHKAAKSTKRKRNPNKNAVQRKFWRQVYNEAIRKK
;
A
#
# COMPACT_ATOMS: atom_id res chain seq x y z
N MET A 1 -10.98 9.12 -13.00
CA MET A 1 -10.79 9.31 -11.54
C MET A 1 -9.33 9.69 -11.27
N LYS A 2 -9.08 10.55 -10.28
CA LYS A 2 -7.73 10.95 -9.88
C LYS A 2 -6.99 9.72 -9.32
N ASN A 3 -5.88 9.29 -9.94
CA ASN A 3 -5.02 8.21 -9.45
C ASN A 3 -3.97 8.81 -8.50
N ILE A 4 -3.56 8.10 -7.44
CA ILE A 4 -2.49 8.54 -6.52
C ILE A 4 -1.23 9.01 -7.26
N ALA A 5 -0.85 8.31 -8.34
CA ALA A 5 0.28 8.70 -9.18
C ALA A 5 0.17 10.15 -9.72
N ARG A 6 -1.05 10.64 -9.94
CA ARG A 6 -1.28 12.03 -10.35
C ARG A 6 -0.86 13.02 -9.26
N TYR A 7 -1.26 12.80 -8.00
CA TYR A 7 -0.85 13.69 -6.91
C TYR A 7 0.67 13.67 -6.69
N LEU A 8 1.30 12.49 -6.80
CA LEU A 8 2.76 12.36 -6.73
C LEU A 8 3.46 13.14 -7.86
N ASN A 9 2.98 13.02 -9.09
CA ASN A 9 3.50 13.77 -10.24
C ASN A 9 3.25 15.28 -10.13
N GLU A 10 2.10 15.67 -9.59
CA GLU A 10 1.77 17.08 -9.34
C GLU A 10 2.77 17.70 -8.36
N VAL A 11 3.11 17.00 -7.27
CA VAL A 11 4.14 17.44 -6.32
C VAL A 11 5.51 17.51 -7.00
N LYS A 12 5.89 16.50 -7.78
CA LYS A 12 7.15 16.55 -8.52
C LYS A 12 7.22 17.76 -9.43
N ARG A 13 6.14 18.06 -10.16
CA ARG A 13 6.05 19.22 -11.05
C ARG A 13 6.13 20.54 -10.28
N GLN A 14 5.38 20.69 -9.18
CA GLN A 14 5.35 21.92 -8.39
C GLN A 14 6.69 22.26 -7.72
N TYR A 15 7.48 21.24 -7.40
CA TYR A 15 8.77 21.38 -6.73
C TYR A 15 9.98 21.07 -7.62
N ASN A 16 9.79 20.95 -8.94
CA ASN A 16 10.84 20.60 -9.91
C ASN A 16 11.67 19.36 -9.52
N LEU A 17 11.02 18.33 -8.98
CA LEU A 17 11.66 17.09 -8.56
C LEU A 17 11.74 16.12 -9.75
N THR A 18 12.93 15.65 -10.07
CA THR A 18 13.17 14.75 -11.21
C THR A 18 13.10 13.27 -10.83
N THR A 19 13.28 12.93 -9.55
CA THR A 19 13.41 11.54 -9.09
C THR A 19 12.40 11.19 -7.99
N ASP A 20 12.08 9.89 -7.87
CA ASP A 20 11.27 9.36 -6.76
C ASP A 20 11.98 9.53 -5.41
N ALA A 21 13.30 9.46 -5.41
CA ALA A 21 14.12 9.69 -4.23
C ALA A 21 13.98 11.14 -3.72
N ALA A 22 13.98 12.13 -4.62
CA ALA A 22 13.76 13.52 -4.25
C ALA A 22 12.34 13.75 -3.71
N LEU A 23 11.33 13.08 -4.30
CA LEU A 23 9.96 13.10 -3.77
C LEU A 23 9.86 12.46 -2.38
N SER A 24 10.54 11.34 -2.18
CA SER A 24 10.62 10.63 -0.89
C SER A 24 11.23 11.51 0.20
N GLN A 25 12.34 12.20 -0.11
CA GLN A 25 12.96 13.16 0.81
C GLN A 25 12.02 14.32 1.12
N LYS A 26 11.34 14.87 0.11
CA LYS A 26 10.38 15.98 0.29
C LYS A 26 9.20 15.59 1.17
N LEU A 27 8.73 14.35 1.05
CA LEU A 27 7.61 13.81 1.84
C LEU A 27 8.06 13.25 3.20
N GLY A 28 9.36 13.08 3.44
CA GLY A 28 9.87 12.43 4.64
C GLY A 28 9.36 10.99 4.78
N VAL A 29 9.32 10.24 3.68
CA VAL A 29 8.90 8.83 3.66
C VAL A 29 9.97 7.98 2.98
N PRO A 30 10.09 6.69 3.30
CA PRO A 30 11.03 5.79 2.63
C PRO A 30 10.83 5.73 1.09
N PRO A 31 11.90 5.65 0.26
CA PRO A 31 11.77 5.62 -1.21
C PRO A 31 10.95 4.45 -1.74
N ASN A 32 11.03 3.29 -1.08
CA ASN A 32 10.23 2.10 -1.41
C ASN A 32 8.72 2.36 -1.28
N HIS A 33 8.27 3.26 -0.39
CA HIS A 33 6.86 3.62 -0.31
C HIS A 33 6.42 4.36 -1.58
N VAL A 34 7.18 5.37 -2.01
CA VAL A 34 6.90 6.13 -3.24
C VAL A 34 6.83 5.20 -4.45
N PHE A 35 7.83 4.33 -4.61
CA PHE A 35 7.85 3.32 -5.67
C PHE A 35 6.62 2.41 -5.62
N ASN A 36 6.25 1.91 -4.44
CA ASN A 36 5.10 1.02 -4.30
C ASN A 36 3.77 1.72 -4.58
N TRP A 37 3.64 3.02 -4.29
CA TRP A 37 2.44 3.79 -4.61
C TRP A 37 2.30 4.04 -6.12
N TYR A 38 3.40 4.32 -6.82
CA TYR A 38 3.39 4.46 -8.29
C TYR A 38 2.99 3.16 -8.99
N ASN A 39 3.47 2.02 -8.48
CA ASN A 39 3.20 0.70 -9.05
C ASN A 39 1.94 0.02 -8.50
N ASP A 40 1.13 0.73 -7.72
CA ASP A 40 -0.07 0.20 -7.05
C ASP A 40 0.21 -1.10 -6.27
N VAL A 41 1.43 -1.25 -5.71
CA VAL A 41 1.85 -2.40 -4.90
C VAL A 41 1.38 -2.23 -3.46
N SER A 42 1.43 -1.01 -2.93
CA SER A 42 0.95 -0.64 -1.60
C SER A 42 -0.08 0.49 -1.68
N HIS A 43 -0.72 0.79 -0.55
CA HIS A 43 -1.65 1.91 -0.44
C HIS A 43 -0.96 3.11 0.21
N LEU A 44 -1.34 4.31 -0.23
CA LEU A 44 -0.96 5.56 0.43
C LEU A 44 -1.61 5.58 1.82
N ASN A 45 -0.81 5.81 2.85
CA ASN A 45 -1.30 5.98 4.22
C ASN A 45 -1.79 7.41 4.46
N ASP A 46 -2.67 7.57 5.44
CA ASP A 46 -3.30 8.87 5.74
C ASP A 46 -2.26 9.94 6.10
N GLU A 47 -1.19 9.57 6.80
CA GLU A 47 -0.08 10.49 7.12
C GLU A 47 0.59 11.04 5.85
N ALA A 48 0.93 10.20 4.87
CA ALA A 48 1.51 10.67 3.62
C ALA A 48 0.49 11.43 2.76
N ALA A 49 -0.79 11.08 2.83
CA ALA A 49 -1.86 11.83 2.18
C ALA A 49 -1.95 13.26 2.72
N VAL A 50 -1.89 13.44 4.03
CA VAL A 50 -1.84 14.78 4.66
C VAL A 50 -0.59 15.55 4.24
N LYS A 51 0.58 14.89 4.18
CA LYS A 51 1.82 15.54 3.70
C LYS A 51 1.72 15.98 2.24
N LEU A 52 1.18 15.13 1.37
CA LEU A 52 0.92 15.48 -0.04
C LEU A 52 -0.03 16.67 -0.16
N ALA A 53 -1.13 16.65 0.59
CA ALA A 53 -2.12 17.72 0.58
C ALA A 53 -1.53 19.07 1.00
N ARG A 54 -0.66 19.06 2.02
CA ARG A 54 0.08 20.26 2.46
C ARG A 54 1.01 20.81 1.36
N LEU A 55 1.73 19.94 0.64
CA LEU A 55 2.60 20.34 -0.47
C LEU A 55 1.80 20.92 -1.64
N LEU A 56 0.66 20.31 -1.96
CA LEU A 56 -0.22 20.72 -3.05
C LEU A 56 -1.16 21.86 -2.71
N LYS A 57 -1.26 22.25 -1.43
CA LYS A 57 -2.23 23.24 -0.91
C LYS A 57 -3.68 22.89 -1.27
N ILE A 58 -4.05 21.62 -1.13
CA ILE A 58 -5.42 21.13 -1.34
C ILE A 58 -5.98 20.49 -0.07
N ASP A 59 -7.28 20.20 -0.05
CA ASP A 59 -7.92 19.51 1.07
C ASP A 59 -7.36 18.08 1.25
N PRO A 60 -6.82 17.73 2.43
CA PRO A 60 -6.35 16.38 2.72
C PRO A 60 -7.43 15.31 2.57
N LEU A 61 -8.70 15.62 2.82
CA LEU A 61 -9.80 14.66 2.65
C LEU A 61 -9.94 14.18 1.21
N GLU A 62 -9.59 15.01 0.23
CA GLU A 62 -9.63 14.64 -1.18
C GLU A 62 -8.65 13.48 -1.48
N ILE A 63 -7.42 13.59 -0.98
CA ILE A 63 -6.37 12.58 -1.20
C ILE A 63 -6.68 11.31 -0.40
N ILE A 64 -7.16 11.45 0.85
CA ILE A 64 -7.53 10.31 1.70
C ILE A 64 -8.71 9.54 1.09
N ALA A 65 -9.75 10.23 0.62
CA ALA A 65 -10.89 9.60 -0.04
C ALA A 65 -10.44 8.84 -1.30
N CYS A 66 -9.55 9.45 -2.10
CA CYS A 66 -8.94 8.79 -3.25
C CYS A 66 -8.16 7.52 -2.84
N ALA A 67 -7.32 7.60 -1.81
CA ALA A 67 -6.54 6.46 -1.32
C ALA A 67 -7.42 5.32 -0.80
N ASN A 68 -8.48 5.65 -0.07
CA ASN A 68 -9.45 4.68 0.44
C ASN A 68 -10.24 4.00 -0.69
N TYR A 69 -10.64 4.74 -1.71
CA TYR A 69 -11.26 4.17 -2.90
C TYR A 69 -10.34 3.14 -3.59
N HIS A 70 -9.07 3.51 -3.80
CA HIS A 70 -8.06 2.60 -4.37
C HIS A 70 -7.83 1.36 -3.50
N LYS A 71 -7.77 1.54 -2.18
CA LYS A 71 -7.63 0.44 -1.21
C LYS A 71 -8.81 -0.53 -1.27
N ALA A 72 -10.04 -0.03 -1.27
CA ALA A 72 -11.24 -0.84 -1.39
C ALA A 72 -11.27 -1.62 -2.70
N ALA A 73 -10.96 -0.97 -3.83
CA ALA A 73 -10.93 -1.61 -5.15
C ALA A 73 -9.89 -2.73 -5.28
N LYS A 74 -8.79 -2.69 -4.52
CA LYS A 74 -7.77 -3.75 -4.51
C LYS A 74 -8.13 -4.92 -3.59
N SER A 75 -8.81 -4.64 -2.49
CA SER A 75 -9.20 -5.66 -1.51
C SER A 75 -10.07 -6.77 -2.13
N THR A 76 -10.92 -6.41 -3.10
CA THR A 76 -11.80 -7.34 -3.82
C THR A 76 -11.05 -8.25 -4.80
N LYS A 77 -9.85 -7.85 -5.27
CA LYS A 77 -9.07 -8.59 -6.27
C LYS A 77 -8.07 -9.58 -5.69
N ARG A 78 -7.77 -9.51 -4.38
CA ARG A 78 -6.86 -10.46 -3.73
C ARG A 78 -7.56 -11.80 -3.54
N LYS A 79 -7.53 -12.66 -4.56
CA LYS A 79 -7.83 -14.09 -4.40
C LYS A 79 -6.88 -14.65 -3.34
N ARG A 80 -7.41 -15.02 -2.18
CA ARG A 80 -6.67 -15.71 -1.13
C ARG A 80 -6.09 -16.97 -1.77
N ASN A 81 -4.78 -17.05 -2.01
CA ASN A 81 -4.16 -18.28 -2.50
C ASN A 81 -4.32 -19.34 -1.39
N PRO A 82 -5.21 -20.34 -1.55
CA PRO A 82 -5.48 -21.31 -0.49
C PRO A 82 -4.27 -22.20 -0.20
N ASN A 83 -3.30 -22.24 -1.12
CA ASN A 83 -2.18 -23.17 -1.09
C ASN A 83 -0.92 -22.64 -0.40
N LYS A 84 -0.83 -21.32 -0.11
CA LYS A 84 0.39 -20.72 0.47
C LYS A 84 0.81 -21.33 1.81
N ASN A 85 -0.15 -21.88 2.58
CA ASN A 85 0.11 -22.51 3.87
C ASN A 85 -0.36 -23.97 3.90
N ALA A 86 -0.58 -24.61 2.75
CA ALA A 86 -1.12 -25.98 2.72
C ALA A 86 -0.17 -27.00 3.36
N VAL A 87 1.14 -26.83 3.16
CA VAL A 87 2.18 -27.67 3.77
C VAL A 87 2.19 -27.50 5.30
N GLN A 88 2.22 -26.26 5.79
CA GLN A 88 2.12 -25.97 7.24
C GLN A 88 0.82 -26.50 7.86
N ARG A 89 -0.33 -26.37 7.17
CA ARG A 89 -1.62 -26.90 7.65
C ARG A 89 -1.66 -28.43 7.68
N LYS A 90 -1.08 -29.10 6.68
CA LYS A 90 -0.93 -30.56 6.67
C LYS A 90 -0.07 -31.03 7.84
N PHE A 91 1.06 -30.37 8.07
CA PHE A 91 1.97 -30.68 9.19
C PHE A 91 1.24 -30.61 10.54
N TRP A 92 0.60 -29.48 10.85
CA TRP A 92 -0.12 -29.33 12.12
C TRP A 92 -1.30 -30.29 12.27
N ARG A 93 -2.01 -30.63 11.18
CA ARG A 93 -3.05 -31.67 11.19
C ARG A 93 -2.49 -33.05 11.53
N GLN A 94 -1.34 -33.41 10.96
CA GLN A 94 -0.70 -34.69 11.22
C GLN A 94 -0.27 -34.79 12.69
N VAL A 95 0.44 -33.78 13.20
CA VAL A 95 0.88 -33.70 14.60
C VAL A 95 -0.31 -33.82 15.57
N TYR A 96 -1.40 -33.10 15.31
CA TYR A 96 -2.61 -33.15 16.14
C TYR A 96 -3.27 -34.54 16.16
N ASN A 97 -3.40 -35.18 15.00
CA ASN A 97 -4.00 -36.51 14.90
C ASN A 97 -3.15 -37.60 15.57
N GLU A 98 -1.81 -37.50 15.47
CA GLU A 98 -0.89 -38.40 16.17
C GLU A 98 -0.97 -38.23 17.70
N ALA A 99 -1.14 -37.00 18.19
CA ALA A 99 -1.31 -36.73 19.61
C ALA A 99 -2.62 -37.30 20.18
N ILE A 100 -3.71 -37.29 19.40
CA ILE A 100 -4.99 -37.89 19.80
C ILE A 100 -4.92 -39.41 19.80
N ARG A 101 -4.26 -40.03 18.82
CA ARG A 101 -4.14 -41.50 18.71
C ARG A 101 -3.32 -42.16 19.82
N LYS A 102 -2.54 -41.40 20.57
CA LYS A 102 -1.71 -41.88 21.68
C LYS A 102 -2.38 -41.73 23.07
N LYS A 103 -3.65 -41.31 23.11
CA LYS A 103 -4.54 -41.41 24.28
C LYS A 103 -5.48 -42.59 24.10
#